data_AF-A0A9W5E4U0-F1
#
_entry.id   AF-A0A9W5E4U0-F1
#
_cell.length_a   1.000
_cell.length_b   1.000
_cell.length_c   1.000
_cell.angle_alpha   90.00
_cell.angle_beta   90.00
_cell.angle_gamma   90.00
#
_symmetry.space_group_name_H-M   'P 1'
#
loop_
_entity.id
_entity.type
_entity.pdbx_description
1 polymer ?
#
loop_
_entity_poly.entity_id
_entity_poly.type
_entity_poly.pdbx_seq_one_letter_code
_entity_poly.pdbx_strand_id
1 'polypeptide(L)'
;MGATGVASQRKTIEESIERNKEKYIETSHDIHANPEIGNQEFYASRTLSLLLGSAGFQLQHNIAGHETGFIARKSSGKQGPAIAFLAEYDALPGLGHACGHNLIGTISVAAAIALSETLEEIGGEVVVFGTPAEEGGPNGSAKSSYVKAGLFKDIDAALMIHPSGKTATTSPSLAVDPLDFHFYGKTAHAAARFFIRAATRKRCAEVTEKVRNIAEGAALATGAKVKIHQFQNEIDELLVTKTYNDIVAEELELLGEDVNRKERVGIGSTDAGNVSQVVPTIHPYIKIGPDDLIAHTNEFREAARSELGDKALITSAKALANTAYRLITEEGLLEKVKEEFREVQRNQG
;
A
#
# COMPACT_ATOMS: atom_id res chain seq x y z
N MET A 1 -29.74 -20.68 4.08
CA MET A 1 -29.34 -19.96 5.32
C MET A 1 -29.04 -18.52 4.92
N GLY A 2 -30.09 -17.78 4.56
CA GLY A 2 -30.00 -16.57 3.74
C GLY A 2 -30.22 -15.27 4.52
N ALA A 3 -29.59 -14.19 4.03
CA ALA A 3 -29.71 -12.77 4.38
C ALA A 3 -29.51 -12.35 5.86
N THR A 4 -29.99 -13.10 6.85
CA THR A 4 -29.94 -12.73 8.27
C THR A 4 -28.56 -12.92 8.92
N GLY A 5 -27.76 -13.89 8.42
CA GLY A 5 -26.38 -14.10 8.87
C GLY A 5 -25.36 -13.15 8.22
N VAL A 6 -25.67 -12.56 7.05
CA VAL A 6 -24.74 -11.66 6.35
C VAL A 6 -24.76 -10.26 6.98
N ALA A 7 -25.95 -9.77 7.33
CA ALA A 7 -26.10 -8.51 8.07
C ALA A 7 -25.52 -8.58 9.49
N SER A 8 -25.46 -9.76 10.10
CA SER A 8 -24.90 -9.92 11.44
C SER A 8 -23.38 -9.80 11.47
N GLN A 9 -22.66 -10.37 10.50
CA GLN A 9 -21.19 -10.33 10.49
C GLN A 9 -20.62 -8.96 10.13
N ARG A 10 -21.24 -8.23 9.19
CA ARG A 10 -20.87 -6.83 8.93
C ARG A 10 -20.93 -5.99 10.21
N LYS A 11 -22.01 -6.13 10.97
CA LYS A 11 -22.17 -5.45 12.26
C LYS A 11 -21.09 -5.86 13.25
N THR A 12 -20.75 -7.16 13.32
CA THR A 12 -19.65 -7.67 14.16
C THR A 12 -18.31 -7.02 13.81
N ILE A 13 -17.99 -6.87 12.53
CA ILE A 13 -16.76 -6.19 12.06
C ILE A 13 -16.75 -4.74 12.55
N GLU A 14 -17.83 -3.99 12.27
CA GLU A 14 -17.92 -2.57 12.62
C GLU A 14 -17.90 -2.35 14.15
N GLU A 15 -18.56 -3.23 14.92
CA GLU A 15 -18.54 -3.22 16.38
C GLU A 15 -17.17 -3.60 16.96
N SER A 16 -16.42 -4.51 16.32
CA SER A 16 -15.05 -4.82 16.74
C SER A 16 -14.12 -3.63 16.58
N ILE A 17 -14.22 -2.91 15.45
CA ILE A 17 -13.42 -1.70 15.22
C ILE A 17 -13.82 -0.62 16.22
N GLU A 18 -15.11 -0.40 16.44
CA GLU A 18 -15.60 0.61 17.38
C GLU A 18 -15.17 0.33 18.82
N ARG A 19 -15.26 -0.94 19.25
CA ARG A 19 -14.86 -1.38 20.60
C ARG A 19 -13.37 -1.21 20.88
N ASN A 20 -12.53 -1.25 19.84
CA ASN A 20 -11.08 -1.15 19.95
C ASN A 20 -10.52 0.20 19.44
N LYS A 21 -11.39 1.19 19.15
CA LYS A 21 -10.98 2.41 18.45
C LYS A 21 -9.92 3.21 19.20
N GLU A 22 -10.02 3.33 20.52
CA GLU A 22 -9.06 4.08 21.33
C GLU A 22 -7.66 3.45 21.22
N LYS A 23 -7.60 2.12 21.24
CA LYS A 23 -6.34 1.37 21.09
C LYS A 23 -5.71 1.61 19.71
N TYR A 24 -6.52 1.65 18.65
CA TYR A 24 -6.02 1.91 17.30
C TYR A 24 -5.57 3.36 17.13
N ILE A 25 -6.32 4.33 17.65
CA ILE A 25 -5.93 5.75 17.62
C ILE A 25 -4.63 5.96 18.40
N GLU A 26 -4.52 5.42 19.61
CA GLU A 26 -3.30 5.48 20.43
C GLU A 26 -2.11 4.85 19.69
N THR A 27 -2.30 3.70 19.05
CA THR A 27 -1.26 3.07 18.22
C THR A 27 -0.79 3.97 17.08
N SER A 28 -1.73 4.59 16.36
CA SER A 28 -1.41 5.52 15.27
C SER A 28 -0.65 6.74 15.77
N HIS A 29 -1.06 7.31 16.92
CA HIS A 29 -0.39 8.46 17.53
C HIS A 29 1.00 8.11 18.06
N ASP A 30 1.17 6.92 18.63
CA ASP A 30 2.47 6.43 19.10
C ASP A 30 3.45 6.24 17.94
N ILE A 31 3.00 5.68 16.81
CA ILE A 31 3.81 5.58 15.59
C ILE A 31 4.13 7.00 15.06
N HIS A 32 3.13 7.89 15.03
CA HIS A 32 3.32 9.27 14.59
C HIS A 32 4.40 10.02 15.41
N ALA A 33 4.39 9.81 16.74
CA ALA A 33 5.33 10.41 17.67
C ALA A 33 6.75 9.83 17.59
N ASN A 34 6.92 8.65 17.00
CA ASN A 34 8.20 7.95 16.85
C ASN A 34 8.51 7.70 15.37
N PRO A 35 8.69 8.76 14.54
CA PRO A 35 8.86 8.61 13.12
C PRO A 35 10.19 7.93 12.79
N GLU A 36 10.11 6.84 12.03
CA GLU A 36 11.26 6.08 11.57
C GLU A 36 11.27 5.98 10.04
N ILE A 37 12.41 6.23 9.41
CA ILE A 37 12.53 6.23 7.95
C ILE A 37 12.56 4.80 7.39
N GLY A 38 12.35 4.66 6.09
CA GLY A 38 12.32 3.36 5.40
C GLY A 38 13.48 2.43 5.75
N ASN A 39 13.17 1.16 5.99
CA ASN A 39 14.08 0.10 6.46
C ASN A 39 14.67 0.34 7.86
N GLN A 40 14.16 1.31 8.62
CA GLN A 40 14.54 1.59 10.01
C GLN A 40 13.31 1.66 10.93
N GLU A 41 12.12 1.30 10.44
CA GLU A 41 10.85 1.37 11.17
C GLU A 41 10.62 0.22 12.15
N PHE A 42 11.61 -0.03 13.01
CA PHE A 42 11.58 -1.12 13.98
C PHE A 42 10.47 -0.93 15.03
N TYR A 43 10.27 0.30 15.52
CA TYR A 43 9.21 0.61 16.46
C TYR A 43 7.83 0.41 15.82
N ALA A 44 7.60 1.00 14.64
CA ALA A 44 6.29 0.90 13.99
C ALA A 44 5.97 -0.55 13.57
N SER A 45 6.92 -1.23 12.94
CA SER A 45 6.79 -2.64 12.54
C SER A 45 6.47 -3.55 13.73
N ARG A 46 7.22 -3.41 14.83
CA ARG A 46 6.99 -4.18 16.06
C ARG A 46 5.62 -3.88 16.66
N THR A 47 5.23 -2.62 16.71
CA THR A 47 3.96 -2.19 17.32
C THR A 47 2.77 -2.81 16.59
N LEU A 48 2.75 -2.70 15.26
CA LEU A 48 1.71 -3.28 14.41
C LEU A 48 1.71 -4.82 14.50
N SER A 49 2.89 -5.45 14.47
CA SER A 49 3.03 -6.90 14.59
C SER A 49 2.51 -7.41 15.95
N LEU A 50 2.79 -6.71 17.05
CA LEU A 50 2.30 -7.10 18.38
C LEU A 50 0.77 -7.03 18.49
N LEU A 51 0.13 -6.04 17.85
CA LEU A 51 -1.33 -5.99 17.77
C LEU A 51 -1.91 -7.23 17.07
N LEU A 52 -1.33 -7.59 15.92
CA LEU A 52 -1.74 -8.76 15.13
C LEU A 52 -1.51 -10.06 15.89
N GLY A 53 -0.34 -10.22 16.51
CA GLY A 53 -0.02 -11.40 17.32
C GLY A 53 -0.98 -11.57 18.49
N SER A 54 -1.34 -10.47 19.16
CA SER A 54 -2.34 -10.47 20.25
C SER A 54 -3.75 -10.86 19.76
N ALA A 55 -4.05 -10.63 18.49
CA ALA A 55 -5.29 -11.06 17.83
C ALA A 55 -5.23 -12.48 17.24
N GLY A 56 -4.14 -13.21 17.48
CA GLY A 56 -3.97 -14.61 17.08
C GLY A 56 -3.45 -14.81 15.65
N PHE A 57 -2.86 -13.79 15.03
CA PHE A 57 -2.18 -13.96 13.75
C PHE A 57 -0.82 -14.64 13.93
N GLN A 58 -0.47 -15.52 12.98
CA GLN A 58 0.87 -16.09 12.87
C GLN A 58 1.79 -15.12 12.15
N LEU A 59 2.89 -14.72 12.80
CA LEU A 59 3.81 -13.71 12.29
C LEU A 59 5.09 -14.32 11.71
N GLN A 60 5.52 -13.78 10.59
CA GLN A 60 6.85 -13.95 10.03
C GLN A 60 7.48 -12.56 9.85
N HIS A 61 8.73 -12.40 10.26
CA HIS A 61 9.50 -11.16 10.11
C HIS A 61 10.65 -11.34 9.12
N ASN A 62 11.31 -10.23 8.78
CA ASN A 62 12.44 -10.19 7.86
C ASN A 62 12.08 -10.78 6.48
N ILE A 63 11.29 -10.03 5.73
CA ILE A 63 10.65 -10.51 4.51
C ILE A 63 11.42 -9.98 3.30
N ALA A 64 11.83 -10.88 2.42
CA ALA A 64 12.50 -10.55 1.16
C ALA A 64 13.70 -9.59 1.29
N GLY A 65 14.46 -9.68 2.40
CA GLY A 65 15.61 -8.81 2.66
C GLY A 65 15.27 -7.46 3.32
N HIS A 66 14.05 -7.29 3.81
CA HIS A 66 13.63 -6.13 4.61
C HIS A 66 13.41 -6.55 6.06
N GLU A 67 14.33 -6.17 6.95
CA GLU A 67 14.35 -6.61 8.36
C GLU A 67 13.08 -6.21 9.12
N THR A 68 12.56 -5.03 8.83
CA THR A 68 11.35 -4.47 9.44
C THR A 68 10.08 -4.88 8.68
N GLY A 69 10.19 -5.66 7.62
CA GLY A 69 9.06 -6.28 6.93
C GLY A 69 8.45 -7.42 7.74
N PHE A 70 7.14 -7.61 7.64
CA PHE A 70 6.45 -8.75 8.24
C PHE A 70 5.31 -9.28 7.37
N ILE A 71 4.95 -10.55 7.57
CA ILE A 71 3.69 -11.12 7.10
C ILE A 71 2.96 -11.71 8.30
N ALA A 72 1.69 -11.34 8.48
CA ALA A 72 0.82 -11.90 9.50
C ALA A 72 -0.34 -12.65 8.83
N ARG A 73 -0.56 -13.91 9.17
CA ARG A 73 -1.62 -14.75 8.59
C ARG A 73 -2.59 -15.26 9.66
N LYS A 74 -3.87 -15.28 9.35
CA LYS A 74 -4.90 -15.95 10.15
C LYS A 74 -5.91 -16.61 9.23
N SER A 75 -5.96 -17.93 9.28
CA SER A 75 -6.84 -18.76 8.46
C SER A 75 -7.93 -19.40 9.32
N SER A 76 -9.14 -19.51 8.74
CA SER A 76 -10.24 -20.29 9.31
C SER A 76 -10.02 -21.81 9.22
N GLY A 77 -9.09 -22.26 8.36
CA GLY A 77 -8.96 -23.66 7.94
C GLY A 77 -10.10 -24.15 7.03
N LYS A 78 -11.11 -23.30 6.76
CA LYS A 78 -12.20 -23.57 5.80
C LYS A 78 -11.82 -22.99 4.43
N GLN A 79 -12.38 -23.57 3.37
CA GLN A 79 -12.23 -23.05 2.03
C GLN A 79 -12.75 -21.60 1.94
N GLY A 80 -12.03 -20.76 1.20
CA GLY A 80 -12.37 -19.37 0.94
C GLY A 80 -11.15 -18.62 0.40
N PRO A 81 -11.32 -17.38 -0.05
CA PRO A 81 -10.21 -16.62 -0.61
C PRO A 81 -9.25 -16.12 0.48
N ALA A 82 -8.01 -15.85 0.08
CA ALA A 82 -7.02 -15.18 0.91
C ALA A 82 -6.98 -13.69 0.57
N ILE A 83 -7.38 -12.85 1.51
CA ILE A 83 -7.46 -11.39 1.31
C ILE A 83 -6.34 -10.69 2.07
N ALA A 84 -5.55 -9.88 1.36
CA ALA A 84 -4.40 -9.18 1.89
C ALA A 84 -4.71 -7.71 2.24
N PHE A 85 -4.16 -7.24 3.36
CA PHE A 85 -4.11 -5.84 3.75
C PHE A 85 -2.65 -5.38 3.73
N LEU A 86 -2.37 -4.28 3.03
CA LEU A 86 -1.01 -3.72 2.93
C LEU A 86 -0.83 -2.61 3.98
N ALA A 87 0.16 -2.76 4.84
CA ALA A 87 0.41 -1.87 5.96
C ALA A 87 1.75 -1.14 5.77
N GLU A 88 1.70 0.15 5.49
CA GLU A 88 2.86 1.05 5.42
C GLU A 88 3.07 1.78 6.73
N TYR A 89 4.30 2.14 7.05
CA TYR A 89 4.64 2.74 8.34
C TYR A 89 6.01 3.44 8.37
N ASP A 90 6.61 3.73 7.22
CA ASP A 90 7.81 4.56 7.14
C ASP A 90 7.48 6.07 7.18
N ALA A 91 8.44 6.85 7.65
CA ALA A 91 8.36 8.30 7.75
C ALA A 91 9.36 8.98 6.78
N LEU A 92 9.17 10.27 6.57
CA LEU A 92 10.05 11.10 5.74
C LEU A 92 11.20 11.70 6.57
N PRO A 93 12.45 11.68 6.06
CA PRO A 93 13.60 12.28 6.73
C PRO A 93 13.37 13.76 7.09
N GLY A 94 13.44 14.08 8.39
CA GLY A 94 13.29 15.44 8.90
C GLY A 94 11.86 16.00 8.87
N LEU A 95 10.88 15.27 8.33
CA LEU A 95 9.49 15.74 8.21
C LEU A 95 8.50 14.87 9.00
N GLY A 96 8.88 13.66 9.41
CA GLY A 96 8.01 12.73 10.14
C GLY A 96 6.98 12.06 9.23
N HIS A 97 5.84 11.64 9.77
CA HIS A 97 4.75 11.02 9.01
C HIS A 97 3.94 12.03 8.19
N ALA A 98 4.61 12.81 7.36
CA ALA A 98 3.99 13.80 6.46
C ALA A 98 3.34 13.19 5.21
N CYS A 99 3.38 11.87 5.05
CA CYS A 99 2.53 11.11 4.13
C CYS A 99 1.43 10.31 4.87
N GLY A 100 1.41 10.37 6.21
CA GLY A 100 0.38 9.75 7.04
C GLY A 100 0.46 8.22 7.14
N HIS A 101 1.64 7.61 6.95
CA HIS A 101 1.80 6.16 7.02
C HIS A 101 1.50 5.58 8.41
N ASN A 102 1.53 6.38 9.48
CA ASN A 102 1.02 5.99 10.79
C ASN A 102 -0.47 5.57 10.74
N LEU A 103 -1.27 6.24 9.91
CA LEU A 103 -2.66 5.87 9.66
C LEU A 103 -2.74 4.60 8.80
N ILE A 104 -2.00 4.54 7.69
CA ILE A 104 -2.09 3.44 6.70
C ILE A 104 -1.85 2.08 7.37
N GLY A 105 -0.73 1.93 8.09
CA GLY A 105 -0.40 0.68 8.77
C GLY A 105 -1.45 0.29 9.81
N THR A 106 -1.89 1.26 10.60
CA THR A 106 -2.88 1.03 11.66
C THR A 106 -4.27 0.67 11.10
N ILE A 107 -4.70 1.34 10.03
CA ILE A 107 -5.96 1.05 9.32
C ILE A 107 -5.97 -0.39 8.83
N SER A 108 -4.91 -0.80 8.12
CA SER A 108 -4.80 -2.16 7.58
C SER A 108 -4.79 -3.23 8.67
N VAL A 109 -4.10 -2.98 9.78
CA VAL A 109 -4.13 -3.87 10.96
C VAL A 109 -5.52 -3.95 11.60
N ALA A 110 -6.16 -2.80 11.84
CA ALA A 110 -7.49 -2.76 12.45
C ALA A 110 -8.54 -3.49 11.58
N ALA A 111 -8.51 -3.27 10.27
CA ALA A 111 -9.39 -3.92 9.31
C ALA A 111 -9.18 -5.46 9.30
N ALA A 112 -7.92 -5.89 9.25
CA ALA A 112 -7.57 -7.31 9.25
C ALA A 112 -8.00 -8.02 10.53
N ILE A 113 -7.75 -7.41 11.70
CA ILE A 113 -8.17 -7.96 13.00
C ILE A 113 -9.68 -8.14 13.04
N ALA A 114 -10.44 -7.10 12.69
CA ALA A 114 -11.90 -7.12 12.72
C ALA A 114 -12.51 -8.16 11.76
N LEU A 115 -12.01 -8.23 10.52
CA LEU A 115 -12.44 -9.27 9.58
C LEU A 115 -12.12 -10.67 10.11
N SER A 116 -10.96 -10.85 10.75
CA SER A 116 -10.52 -12.15 11.26
C SER A 116 -11.42 -12.74 12.35
N GLU A 117 -12.20 -11.90 13.04
CA GLU A 117 -13.17 -12.35 14.05
C GLU A 117 -14.37 -13.09 13.42
N THR A 118 -14.60 -12.89 12.12
CA THR A 118 -15.73 -13.51 11.39
C THR A 118 -15.35 -14.75 10.59
N LEU A 119 -14.05 -15.06 10.50
CA LEU A 119 -13.48 -16.13 9.67
C LEU A 119 -14.07 -17.51 9.97
N GLU A 120 -14.46 -17.78 11.21
CA GLU A 120 -15.12 -19.05 11.55
C GLU A 120 -16.44 -19.22 10.79
N GLU A 121 -17.17 -18.14 10.51
CA GLU A 121 -18.45 -18.19 9.79
C GLU A 121 -18.24 -18.08 8.28
N ILE A 122 -17.35 -17.19 7.83
CA ILE A 122 -17.21 -16.85 6.40
C ILE A 122 -16.17 -17.68 5.64
N GLY A 123 -15.26 -18.35 6.35
CA GLY A 123 -14.16 -19.11 5.73
C GLY A 123 -13.04 -18.23 5.17
N GLY A 124 -12.06 -18.86 4.52
CA GLY A 124 -10.91 -18.17 3.91
C GLY A 124 -9.82 -17.78 4.90
N GLU A 125 -9.01 -16.80 4.48
CA GLU A 125 -7.81 -16.35 5.18
C GLU A 125 -7.64 -14.83 5.10
N VAL A 126 -7.16 -14.23 6.19
CA VAL A 126 -6.75 -12.83 6.26
C VAL A 126 -5.23 -12.75 6.37
N VAL A 127 -4.62 -11.95 5.51
CA VAL A 127 -3.17 -11.73 5.48
C VAL A 127 -2.86 -10.25 5.64
N VAL A 128 -1.89 -9.89 6.46
CA VAL A 128 -1.34 -8.53 6.54
C VAL A 128 0.10 -8.55 6.09
N PHE A 129 0.44 -7.72 5.12
CA PHE A 129 1.82 -7.48 4.71
C PHE A 129 2.27 -6.16 5.33
N GLY A 130 3.24 -6.22 6.24
CA GLY A 130 3.99 -5.06 6.66
C GLY A 130 4.99 -4.68 5.57
N THR A 131 4.81 -3.51 4.97
CA THR A 131 5.49 -3.09 3.74
C THR A 131 6.35 -1.86 4.00
N PRO A 132 7.61 -2.05 4.44
CA PRO A 132 8.52 -0.97 4.77
C PRO A 132 8.98 -0.16 3.55
N ALA A 133 9.51 1.03 3.81
CA ALA A 133 10.21 1.88 2.83
C ALA A 133 9.43 2.18 1.54
N GLU A 134 8.14 2.51 1.61
CA GLU A 134 7.35 2.91 0.43
C GLU A 134 7.93 4.18 -0.23
N GLU A 135 8.39 5.13 0.59
CA GLU A 135 8.96 6.42 0.16
C GLU A 135 10.28 6.26 -0.62
N GLY A 136 10.81 5.03 -0.70
CA GLY A 136 12.02 4.67 -1.41
C GLY A 136 13.29 4.82 -0.56
N GLY A 137 14.40 5.15 -1.21
CA GLY A 137 15.73 5.14 -0.61
C GLY A 137 16.45 3.79 -0.76
N PRO A 138 17.69 3.64 -0.27
CA PRO A 138 18.46 2.42 -0.45
C PRO A 138 17.69 1.16 -0.01
N ASN A 139 17.55 0.17 -0.90
CA ASN A 139 16.71 -1.00 -0.70
C ASN A 139 15.24 -0.66 -0.35
N GLY A 140 14.72 0.44 -0.89
CA GLY A 140 13.32 0.84 -0.71
C GLY A 140 12.36 0.08 -1.62
N SER A 141 11.08 0.39 -1.47
CA SER A 141 9.95 -0.18 -2.20
C SER A 141 9.79 -1.68 -1.94
N ALA A 142 9.52 -2.05 -0.69
CA ALA A 142 9.46 -3.45 -0.26
C ALA A 142 8.38 -4.27 -0.96
N LYS A 143 7.27 -3.67 -1.40
CA LYS A 143 6.22 -4.40 -2.13
C LYS A 143 6.75 -4.94 -3.46
N SER A 144 7.65 -4.22 -4.13
CA SER A 144 8.36 -4.73 -5.31
C SER A 144 9.22 -5.95 -4.97
N SER A 145 9.97 -5.93 -3.85
CA SER A 145 10.72 -7.11 -3.37
C SER A 145 9.79 -8.30 -3.08
N TYR A 146 8.62 -8.06 -2.48
CA TYR A 146 7.68 -9.12 -2.10
C TYR A 146 7.06 -9.77 -3.34
N VAL A 147 6.73 -8.97 -4.36
CA VAL A 147 6.27 -9.45 -5.66
C VAL A 147 7.35 -10.31 -6.34
N LYS A 148 8.60 -9.83 -6.38
CA LYS A 148 9.74 -10.59 -6.93
C LYS A 148 9.99 -11.91 -6.19
N ALA A 149 9.79 -11.92 -4.88
CA ALA A 149 9.88 -13.12 -4.05
C ALA A 149 8.66 -14.07 -4.20
N GLY A 150 7.63 -13.67 -4.95
CA GLY A 150 6.44 -14.48 -5.22
C GLY A 150 5.49 -14.61 -4.03
N LEU A 151 5.51 -13.66 -3.10
CA LEU A 151 4.77 -13.74 -1.83
C LEU A 151 3.26 -13.45 -1.95
N PHE A 152 2.80 -13.05 -3.14
CA PHE A 152 1.40 -12.79 -3.45
C PHE A 152 0.75 -13.90 -4.29
N LYS A 153 1.44 -15.02 -4.56
CA LYS A 153 0.94 -16.09 -5.45
C LYS A 153 -0.32 -16.79 -4.94
N ASP A 154 -0.49 -16.82 -3.62
CA ASP A 154 -1.60 -17.42 -2.89
C ASP A 154 -2.63 -16.39 -2.41
N ILE A 155 -2.48 -15.11 -2.80
CA ILE A 155 -3.37 -14.02 -2.43
C ILE A 155 -4.37 -13.77 -3.56
N ASP A 156 -5.64 -13.62 -3.21
CA ASP A 156 -6.72 -13.41 -4.20
C ASP A 156 -6.99 -11.94 -4.49
N ALA A 157 -6.80 -11.06 -3.51
CA ALA A 157 -6.95 -9.61 -3.65
C ALA A 157 -6.18 -8.87 -2.53
N ALA A 158 -5.74 -7.65 -2.81
CA ALA A 158 -5.03 -6.79 -1.86
C ALA A 158 -5.71 -5.42 -1.66
N LEU A 159 -5.74 -4.94 -0.42
CA LEU A 159 -6.38 -3.69 -0.03
C LEU A 159 -5.42 -2.81 0.77
N MET A 160 -5.50 -1.51 0.53
CA MET A 160 -5.00 -0.46 1.41
C MET A 160 -5.79 0.81 1.18
N ILE A 161 -5.53 1.86 1.97
CA ILE A 161 -6.12 3.17 1.78
C ILE A 161 -5.17 4.23 2.31
N HIS A 162 -5.05 5.31 1.56
CA HIS A 162 -4.07 6.36 1.81
C HIS A 162 -4.77 7.63 2.30
N PRO A 163 -4.28 8.33 3.35
CA PRO A 163 -4.83 9.62 3.73
C PRO A 163 -4.62 10.67 2.62
N SER A 164 -5.52 11.63 2.46
CA SER A 164 -5.33 12.77 1.55
C SER A 164 -6.24 13.96 1.89
N GLY A 165 -6.20 15.02 1.08
CA GLY A 165 -7.16 16.12 1.16
C GLY A 165 -8.58 15.77 0.68
N LYS A 166 -8.80 14.63 0.00
CA LYS A 166 -10.09 14.22 -0.57
C LYS A 166 -10.33 12.71 -0.48
N THR A 167 -11.56 12.29 -0.21
CA THR A 167 -11.93 10.89 -0.37
C THR A 167 -12.11 10.57 -1.86
N ALA A 168 -11.45 9.52 -2.35
CA ALA A 168 -11.45 9.18 -3.77
C ALA A 168 -11.13 7.71 -4.02
N THR A 169 -11.60 7.18 -5.14
CA THR A 169 -11.23 5.83 -5.59
C THR A 169 -9.76 5.75 -6.04
N THR A 170 -9.24 4.54 -6.16
CA THR A 170 -7.90 4.28 -6.69
C THR A 170 -7.74 4.91 -8.07
N SER A 171 -6.61 5.58 -8.30
CA SER A 171 -6.22 6.12 -9.60
C SER A 171 -4.94 5.43 -10.10
N PRO A 172 -4.66 5.46 -11.41
CA PRO A 172 -3.38 4.99 -11.93
C PRO A 172 -2.21 5.71 -11.23
N SER A 173 -1.06 5.05 -11.16
CA SER A 173 0.21 5.62 -10.70
C SER A 173 1.28 5.52 -11.80
N LEU A 174 2.42 6.17 -11.60
CA LEU A 174 3.55 6.13 -12.54
C LEU A 174 4.55 5.03 -12.16
N ALA A 175 5.08 4.36 -13.18
CA ALA A 175 6.27 3.52 -13.05
C ALA A 175 7.52 4.40 -12.87
N VAL A 176 8.50 3.91 -12.09
CA VAL A 176 9.72 4.64 -11.74
C VAL A 176 10.96 3.74 -11.79
N ASP A 177 12.00 4.23 -12.46
CA ASP A 177 13.36 3.71 -12.37
C ASP A 177 14.27 4.65 -11.57
N PRO A 178 14.73 4.20 -10.40
CA PRO A 178 15.65 4.93 -9.54
C PRO A 178 17.09 4.48 -9.80
N LEU A 179 17.92 5.38 -10.32
CA LEU A 179 19.27 5.06 -10.79
C LEU A 179 20.33 6.03 -10.24
N ASP A 180 21.45 5.47 -9.82
CA ASP A 180 22.68 6.19 -9.52
C ASP A 180 23.71 5.99 -10.65
N PHE A 181 24.25 7.11 -11.13
CA PHE A 181 25.25 7.18 -12.19
C PHE A 181 26.55 7.72 -11.61
N HIS A 182 27.61 6.91 -11.60
CA HIS A 182 28.93 7.29 -11.12
C HIS A 182 29.93 7.33 -12.28
N PHE A 183 30.51 8.49 -12.52
CA PHE A 183 31.54 8.71 -13.53
C PHE A 183 32.93 8.75 -12.88
N TYR A 184 33.86 8.01 -13.47
CA TYR A 184 35.24 7.87 -13.01
C TYR A 184 36.21 8.29 -14.10
N GLY A 185 37.04 9.30 -13.81
CA GLY A 185 38.11 9.78 -14.69
C GLY A 185 39.47 9.78 -13.99
N LYS A 186 40.38 10.68 -14.39
CA LYS A 186 41.68 10.87 -13.72
C LYS A 186 41.48 11.69 -12.43
N THR A 187 41.73 11.09 -11.26
CA THR A 187 41.61 11.70 -9.91
C THR A 187 40.38 12.61 -9.72
N ALA A 188 39.22 12.18 -10.21
CA ALA A 188 37.95 12.87 -10.04
C ALA A 188 36.79 11.88 -10.05
N HIS A 189 35.76 12.18 -9.25
CA HIS A 189 34.52 11.41 -9.14
C HIS A 189 33.33 12.37 -9.30
N ALA A 190 32.40 12.02 -10.18
CA ALA A 190 31.13 12.71 -10.31
C ALA A 190 29.99 11.69 -10.17
N ALA A 191 28.97 12.04 -9.40
CA ALA A 191 27.79 11.19 -9.19
C ALA A 191 26.51 11.99 -9.42
N ALA A 192 25.51 11.33 -9.97
CA ALA A 192 24.16 11.86 -10.13
C ALA A 192 23.12 10.79 -9.86
N ARG A 193 22.01 11.18 -9.24
CA ARG A 193 20.85 10.33 -8.97
C ARG A 193 19.68 10.80 -9.82
N PHE A 194 19.05 9.87 -10.52
CA PHE A 194 17.88 10.14 -11.35
C PHE A 194 16.70 9.26 -10.96
N PHE A 195 15.51 9.85 -11.00
CA PHE A 195 14.23 9.15 -10.96
C PHE A 195 13.58 9.31 -12.32
N ILE A 196 13.59 8.25 -13.12
CA ILE A 196 12.98 8.22 -14.44
C ILE A 196 11.54 7.76 -14.25
N ARG A 197 10.56 8.50 -14.77
CA ARG A 197 9.14 8.18 -14.61
C ARG A 197 8.45 8.05 -15.95
N ALA A 198 7.49 7.13 -16.05
CA ALA A 198 6.54 7.10 -17.15
C ALA A 198 5.19 6.51 -16.72
N ALA A 199 4.18 6.68 -17.57
CA ALA A 199 2.84 6.17 -17.31
C ALA A 199 2.76 4.63 -17.27
N THR A 200 3.70 3.93 -17.92
CA THR A 200 3.76 2.46 -17.92
C THR A 200 5.18 1.96 -17.74
N ARG A 201 5.32 0.74 -17.23
CA ARG A 201 6.59 0.09 -16.96
C ARG A 201 7.42 -0.07 -18.23
N LYS A 202 6.76 -0.53 -19.30
CA LYS A 202 7.33 -0.65 -20.64
C LYS A 202 7.91 0.68 -21.12
N ARG A 203 7.13 1.77 -21.03
CA ARG A 203 7.60 3.09 -21.45
C ARG A 203 8.72 3.61 -20.56
N CYS A 204 8.66 3.37 -19.26
CA CYS A 204 9.69 3.79 -18.34
C CYS A 204 11.01 3.10 -18.67
N ALA A 205 11.00 1.78 -18.95
CA ALA A 205 12.17 1.05 -19.40
C ALA A 205 12.77 1.61 -20.71
N GLU A 206 11.95 1.96 -21.71
CA GLU A 206 12.42 2.61 -22.94
C GLU A 206 13.13 3.95 -22.69
N VAL A 207 12.61 4.77 -21.77
CA VAL A 207 13.21 6.06 -21.40
C VAL A 207 14.50 5.82 -20.62
N THR A 208 14.50 4.85 -19.72
CA THR A 208 15.68 4.43 -18.95
C THR A 208 16.83 4.02 -19.84
N GLU A 209 16.57 3.21 -20.88
CA GLU A 209 17.60 2.83 -21.86
C GLU A 209 18.16 4.05 -22.60
N LYS A 210 17.32 5.04 -22.95
CA LYS A 210 17.81 6.30 -23.55
C LYS A 210 18.73 7.07 -22.59
N VAL A 211 18.38 7.15 -21.31
CA VAL A 211 19.20 7.84 -20.30
C VAL A 211 20.51 7.10 -20.06
N ARG A 212 20.49 5.75 -20.04
CA ARG A 212 21.72 4.93 -19.99
C ARG A 212 22.63 5.20 -21.18
N ASN A 213 22.09 5.19 -22.40
CA ASN A 213 22.84 5.49 -23.61
C ASN A 213 23.47 6.90 -23.60
N ILE A 214 22.77 7.90 -23.05
CA ILE A 214 23.32 9.25 -22.86
C ILE A 214 24.52 9.22 -21.90
N ALA A 215 24.39 8.53 -20.76
CA ALA A 215 25.46 8.43 -19.79
C ALA A 215 26.70 7.69 -20.35
N GLU A 216 26.49 6.61 -21.09
CA GLU A 216 27.56 5.88 -21.77
C GLU A 216 28.22 6.73 -22.86
N GLY A 217 27.43 7.48 -23.64
CA GLY A 217 27.96 8.42 -24.62
C GLY A 217 28.81 9.53 -23.99
N ALA A 218 28.37 10.09 -22.86
CA ALA A 218 29.15 11.08 -22.11
C ALA A 218 30.46 10.51 -21.55
N ALA A 219 30.43 9.28 -21.04
CA ALA A 219 31.63 8.58 -20.59
C ALA A 219 32.62 8.37 -21.74
N LEU A 220 32.13 7.88 -22.88
CA LEU A 220 32.94 7.68 -24.09
C LEU A 220 33.57 8.99 -24.58
N ALA A 221 32.79 10.07 -24.68
CA ALA A 221 33.25 11.36 -25.18
C ALA A 221 34.35 12.00 -24.31
N THR A 222 34.35 11.71 -23.01
CA THR A 222 35.28 12.29 -22.04
C THR A 222 36.45 11.38 -21.68
N GLY A 223 36.45 10.13 -22.16
CA GLY A 223 37.40 9.10 -21.74
C GLY A 223 37.19 8.62 -20.30
N ALA A 224 36.04 8.91 -19.70
CA ALA A 224 35.64 8.41 -18.39
C ALA A 224 35.04 7.00 -18.49
N LYS A 225 34.80 6.38 -17.33
CA LYS A 225 33.95 5.19 -17.19
C LYS A 225 32.69 5.57 -16.42
N VAL A 226 31.54 5.02 -16.79
CA VAL A 226 30.31 5.16 -16.01
C VAL A 226 29.94 3.82 -15.38
N LYS A 227 29.49 3.85 -14.12
CA LYS A 227 28.78 2.75 -13.46
C LYS A 227 27.37 3.21 -13.16
N ILE A 228 26.40 2.42 -13.59
CA ILE A 228 24.97 2.71 -13.41
C ILE A 228 24.39 1.58 -12.56
N HIS A 229 23.78 1.90 -11.43
CA HIS A 229 23.17 0.91 -10.56
C HIS A 229 21.83 1.39 -10.03
N GLN A 230 20.94 0.42 -9.77
CA GLN A 230 19.68 0.65 -9.09
C GLN A 230 19.93 0.62 -7.58
N PHE A 231 19.57 1.69 -6.88
CA PHE A 231 19.76 1.77 -5.42
C PHE A 231 18.52 1.35 -4.64
N GLN A 232 17.34 1.35 -5.27
CA GLN A 232 16.07 0.86 -4.73
C GLN A 232 15.37 0.03 -5.82
N ASN A 233 14.30 -0.68 -5.46
CA ASN A 233 13.54 -1.44 -6.43
C ASN A 233 12.79 -0.53 -7.43
N GLU A 234 12.59 -1.06 -8.63
CA GLU A 234 11.71 -0.46 -9.63
C GLU A 234 10.25 -0.47 -9.15
N ILE A 235 9.55 0.63 -9.43
CA ILE A 235 8.13 0.80 -9.16
C ILE A 235 7.38 0.63 -10.48
N ASP A 236 6.27 -0.10 -10.45
CA ASP A 236 5.36 -0.27 -11.60
C ASP A 236 4.14 0.65 -11.45
N GLU A 237 3.48 0.95 -12.55
CA GLU A 237 2.19 1.64 -12.55
C GLU A 237 1.13 0.83 -11.81
N LEU A 238 0.18 1.52 -11.19
CA LEU A 238 -0.96 0.88 -10.56
C LEU A 238 -2.07 0.58 -11.57
N LEU A 239 -2.51 -0.67 -11.58
CA LEU A 239 -3.63 -1.15 -12.39
C LEU A 239 -4.95 -0.98 -11.68
N VAL A 240 -5.84 -0.21 -12.28
CA VAL A 240 -7.15 0.06 -11.73
C VAL A 240 -8.13 -1.02 -12.19
N THR A 241 -8.74 -1.71 -11.23
CA THR A 241 -9.86 -2.62 -11.47
C THR A 241 -11.15 -1.88 -11.08
N LYS A 242 -12.00 -1.52 -12.06
CA LYS A 242 -13.12 -0.59 -11.82
C LYS A 242 -14.16 -1.19 -10.88
N THR A 243 -14.51 -2.47 -11.06
CA THR A 243 -15.43 -3.18 -10.16
C THR A 243 -14.92 -3.13 -8.72
N TYR A 244 -13.61 -3.28 -8.52
CA TYR A 244 -13.03 -3.23 -7.18
C TYR A 244 -13.09 -1.82 -6.57
N ASN A 245 -12.83 -0.80 -7.37
CA ASN A 245 -13.03 0.60 -6.99
C ASN A 245 -14.49 0.90 -6.62
N ASP A 246 -15.44 0.37 -7.36
CA ASP A 246 -16.86 0.58 -7.10
C ASP A 246 -17.28 -0.03 -5.75
N ILE A 247 -16.77 -1.23 -5.40
CA ILE A 247 -17.04 -1.87 -4.10
C ILE A 247 -16.55 -0.98 -2.94
N VAL A 248 -15.29 -0.54 -2.96
CA VAL A 248 -14.76 0.27 -1.85
C VAL A 248 -15.39 1.66 -1.79
N ALA A 249 -15.77 2.23 -2.94
CA ALA A 249 -16.49 3.50 -2.98
C ALA A 249 -17.88 3.39 -2.35
N GLU A 250 -18.62 2.31 -2.66
CA GLU A 250 -19.91 2.03 -2.01
C GLU A 250 -19.75 1.89 -0.49
N GLU A 251 -18.71 1.20 -0.02
CA GLU A 251 -18.46 1.04 1.41
C GLU A 251 -18.11 2.36 2.12
N LEU A 252 -17.31 3.22 1.48
CA LEU A 252 -17.00 4.54 2.01
C LEU A 252 -18.24 5.46 2.03
N GLU A 253 -19.06 5.42 0.98
CA GLU A 253 -20.32 6.20 0.91
C GLU A 253 -21.34 5.75 1.95
N LEU A 254 -21.46 4.43 2.19
CA LEU A 254 -22.30 3.89 3.28
C LEU A 254 -21.84 4.36 4.66
N LEU A 255 -20.55 4.66 4.82
CA LEU A 255 -19.97 5.22 6.05
C LEU A 255 -20.00 6.76 6.08
N GLY A 256 -20.63 7.39 5.09
CA GLY A 256 -20.89 8.83 5.06
C GLY A 256 -19.81 9.67 4.39
N GLU A 257 -18.88 9.07 3.65
CA GLU A 257 -17.87 9.80 2.88
C GLU A 257 -18.41 10.30 1.53
N ASP A 258 -17.95 11.47 1.10
CA ASP A 258 -18.17 11.98 -0.27
C ASP A 258 -17.03 11.49 -1.18
N VAL A 259 -17.28 10.40 -1.91
CA VAL A 259 -16.24 9.71 -2.69
C VAL A 259 -16.16 10.27 -4.10
N ASN A 260 -15.01 10.84 -4.44
CA ASN A 260 -14.73 11.20 -5.83
C ASN A 260 -14.34 9.95 -6.64
N ARG A 261 -15.30 9.42 -7.40
CA ARG A 261 -15.14 8.27 -8.31
C ARG A 261 -14.59 8.61 -9.70
N LYS A 262 -14.26 9.87 -9.98
CA LYS A 262 -13.78 10.27 -11.31
C LYS A 262 -12.37 9.73 -11.55
N GLU A 263 -12.15 9.18 -12.73
CA GLU A 263 -10.80 8.81 -13.18
C GLU A 263 -9.89 10.04 -13.18
N ARG A 264 -8.69 9.88 -12.62
CA ARG A 264 -7.66 10.91 -12.54
C ARG A 264 -6.46 10.47 -13.35
N VAL A 265 -5.72 11.45 -13.88
CA VAL A 265 -4.40 11.19 -14.45
C VAL A 265 -3.46 10.78 -13.32
N GLY A 266 -2.76 9.67 -13.49
CA GLY A 266 -1.75 9.22 -12.53
C GLY A 266 -0.59 10.19 -12.45
N ILE A 267 -0.43 10.84 -11.30
CA ILE A 267 0.68 11.76 -11.01
C ILE A 267 1.58 11.27 -9.87
N GLY A 268 1.03 10.43 -8.98
CA GLY A 268 1.76 9.77 -7.90
C GLY A 268 2.51 8.53 -8.37
N SER A 269 3.34 7.98 -7.49
CA SER A 269 4.00 6.69 -7.67
C SER A 269 4.04 5.99 -6.32
N THR A 270 3.82 4.69 -6.33
CA THR A 270 3.80 3.84 -5.14
C THR A 270 4.10 2.41 -5.58
N ASP A 271 4.85 1.66 -4.79
CA ASP A 271 5.13 0.24 -5.04
C ASP A 271 3.92 -0.68 -4.78
N ALA A 272 2.78 -0.13 -4.34
CA ALA A 272 1.49 -0.82 -4.45
C ALA A 272 1.13 -1.11 -5.93
N GLY A 273 1.68 -0.32 -6.85
CA GLY A 273 1.60 -0.58 -8.28
C GLY A 273 2.19 -1.94 -8.65
N ASN A 274 3.31 -2.35 -8.04
CA ASN A 274 3.89 -3.68 -8.26
C ASN A 274 2.96 -4.81 -7.78
N VAL A 275 2.27 -4.63 -6.66
CA VAL A 275 1.28 -5.62 -6.16
C VAL A 275 0.12 -5.75 -7.14
N SER A 276 -0.33 -4.61 -7.69
CA SER A 276 -1.35 -4.58 -8.73
C SER A 276 -0.92 -5.24 -10.03
N GLN A 277 0.37 -5.55 -10.23
CA GLN A 277 0.80 -6.34 -11.39
C GLN A 277 0.51 -7.84 -11.23
N VAL A 278 0.24 -8.32 -10.01
CA VAL A 278 0.08 -9.76 -9.73
C VAL A 278 -1.28 -10.13 -9.16
N VAL A 279 -1.91 -9.25 -8.38
CA VAL A 279 -3.24 -9.47 -7.79
C VAL A 279 -4.10 -8.20 -7.91
N PRO A 280 -5.44 -8.32 -8.02
CA PRO A 280 -6.32 -7.16 -7.95
C PRO A 280 -6.03 -6.36 -6.67
N THR A 281 -5.74 -5.07 -6.82
CA THR A 281 -5.28 -4.21 -5.72
C THR A 281 -6.03 -2.88 -5.73
N ILE A 282 -6.44 -2.40 -4.57
CA ILE A 282 -6.97 -1.04 -4.40
C ILE A 282 -6.05 -0.18 -3.53
N HIS A 283 -5.94 1.10 -3.91
CA HIS A 283 -5.25 2.17 -3.18
C HIS A 283 -6.10 3.46 -3.26
N PRO A 284 -7.33 3.46 -2.69
CA PRO A 284 -8.16 4.65 -2.55
C PRO A 284 -7.55 5.67 -1.59
N TYR A 285 -8.20 6.82 -1.52
CA TYR A 285 -7.84 7.90 -0.61
C TYR A 285 -8.97 8.21 0.37
N ILE A 286 -8.62 8.60 1.60
CA ILE A 286 -9.55 9.08 2.63
C ILE A 286 -9.22 10.51 3.04
N LYS A 287 -10.23 11.38 3.19
CA LYS A 287 -10.03 12.78 3.57
C LYS A 287 -9.60 12.92 5.04
N ILE A 288 -8.46 13.57 5.28
CA ILE A 288 -7.95 13.89 6.62
C ILE A 288 -7.80 15.39 6.90
N GLY A 289 -8.11 16.25 5.92
CA GLY A 289 -7.95 17.70 6.03
C GLY A 289 -8.60 18.47 4.89
N PRO A 290 -8.20 19.73 4.62
CA PRO A 290 -8.77 20.53 3.56
C PRO A 290 -8.48 19.95 2.16
N ASP A 291 -9.27 20.37 1.17
CA ASP A 291 -9.21 19.85 -0.21
C ASP A 291 -7.86 20.06 -0.91
N ASP A 292 -7.10 21.06 -0.46
CA ASP A 292 -5.79 21.46 -0.94
C ASP A 292 -4.66 20.94 -0.04
N LEU A 293 -4.94 20.03 0.91
CA LEU A 293 -3.92 19.38 1.73
C LEU A 293 -2.95 18.58 0.84
N ILE A 294 -1.67 18.98 0.86
CA ILE A 294 -0.62 18.40 0.03
C ILE A 294 0.24 17.47 0.89
N ALA A 295 0.44 16.23 0.44
CA ALA A 295 1.35 15.28 1.07
C ALA A 295 2.79 15.84 1.13
N HIS A 296 3.59 15.34 2.08
CA HIS A 296 4.99 15.73 2.28
C HIS A 296 5.13 17.20 2.72
N THR A 297 4.20 17.65 3.54
CA THR A 297 4.21 18.97 4.21
C THR A 297 4.05 18.82 5.72
N ASN A 298 4.41 19.86 6.49
CA ASN A 298 4.19 19.84 7.94
C ASN A 298 2.68 19.80 8.25
N GLU A 299 1.88 20.48 7.44
CA GLU A 299 0.43 20.52 7.53
C GLU A 299 -0.18 19.12 7.39
N PHE A 300 0.33 18.31 6.46
CA PHE A 300 -0.09 16.92 6.30
C PHE A 300 0.31 16.05 7.50
N ARG A 301 1.54 16.23 8.03
CA ARG A 301 1.95 15.55 9.27
C ARG A 301 0.97 15.86 10.40
N GLU A 302 0.63 17.13 10.61
CA GLU A 302 -0.30 17.50 11.69
C GLU A 302 -1.71 16.94 11.43
N ALA A 303 -2.17 16.93 10.18
CA ALA A 303 -3.45 16.33 9.81
C ALA A 303 -3.51 14.82 10.12
N ALA A 304 -2.39 14.09 9.94
CA ALA A 304 -2.30 12.65 10.15
C ALA A 304 -2.42 12.19 11.62
N ARG A 305 -2.47 13.12 12.57
CA ARG A 305 -2.76 12.88 13.99
C ARG A 305 -3.88 13.76 14.55
N SER A 306 -4.68 14.35 13.66
CA SER A 306 -5.80 15.21 14.02
C SER A 306 -7.05 14.39 14.33
N GLU A 307 -8.05 14.99 14.98
CA GLU A 307 -9.36 14.33 15.19
C GLU A 307 -10.01 13.84 13.88
N LEU A 308 -9.79 14.58 12.77
CA LEU A 308 -10.26 14.15 11.46
C LEU A 308 -9.46 12.97 10.92
N GLY A 309 -8.14 12.94 11.16
CA GLY A 309 -7.29 11.77 10.88
C GLY A 309 -7.71 10.53 11.67
N ASP A 310 -8.06 10.70 12.95
CA ASP A 310 -8.55 9.63 13.82
C ASP A 310 -9.90 9.09 13.36
N LYS A 311 -10.82 10.00 12.98
CA LYS A 311 -12.09 9.60 12.37
C LYS A 311 -11.85 8.84 11.06
N ALA A 312 -10.97 9.35 10.21
CA ALA A 312 -10.61 8.72 8.94
C ALA A 312 -10.00 7.33 9.14
N LEU A 313 -9.19 7.12 10.19
CA LEU A 313 -8.65 5.80 10.55
C LEU A 313 -9.80 4.80 10.77
N ILE A 314 -10.77 5.16 11.60
CA ILE A 314 -11.88 4.27 11.97
C ILE A 314 -12.81 4.02 10.78
N THR A 315 -13.17 5.06 10.03
CA THR A 315 -13.98 4.93 8.81
C THR A 315 -13.29 4.02 7.80
N SER A 316 -11.99 4.23 7.56
CA SER A 316 -11.22 3.47 6.59
C SER A 316 -11.07 2.00 6.99
N ALA A 317 -10.83 1.71 8.27
CA ALA A 317 -10.73 0.34 8.75
C ALA A 317 -12.05 -0.42 8.52
N LYS A 318 -13.20 0.23 8.78
CA LYS A 318 -14.53 -0.34 8.50
C LYS A 318 -14.72 -0.57 7.00
N ALA A 319 -14.38 0.42 6.17
CA ALA A 319 -14.52 0.32 4.71
C ALA A 319 -13.68 -0.82 4.13
N LEU A 320 -12.41 -0.94 4.53
CA LEU A 320 -11.53 -2.02 4.03
C LEU A 320 -11.99 -3.39 4.50
N ALA A 321 -12.36 -3.54 5.78
CA ALA A 321 -12.83 -4.81 6.32
C ALA A 321 -14.14 -5.26 5.67
N ASN A 322 -15.10 -4.33 5.47
CA ASN A 322 -16.35 -4.61 4.78
C ASN A 322 -16.14 -4.92 3.30
N THR A 323 -15.23 -4.23 2.62
CA THR A 323 -14.86 -4.52 1.23
C THR A 323 -14.34 -5.97 1.11
N ALA A 324 -13.41 -6.35 1.98
CA ALA A 324 -12.87 -7.71 2.03
C ALA A 324 -13.94 -8.76 2.39
N TYR A 325 -14.81 -8.45 3.35
CA TYR A 325 -15.95 -9.29 3.71
C TYR A 325 -16.88 -9.56 2.51
N ARG A 326 -17.19 -8.53 1.71
CA ARG A 326 -17.98 -8.68 0.48
C ARG A 326 -17.29 -9.58 -0.54
N LEU A 327 -15.97 -9.43 -0.73
CA LEU A 327 -15.21 -10.31 -1.63
C LEU A 327 -15.25 -11.78 -1.21
N ILE A 328 -15.33 -12.06 0.09
CA ILE A 328 -15.41 -13.43 0.62
C ILE A 328 -16.84 -13.99 0.50
N THR A 329 -17.85 -13.18 0.78
CA THR A 329 -19.22 -13.67 1.04
C THR A 329 -20.22 -13.44 -0.08
N GLU A 330 -19.99 -12.47 -0.97
CA GLU A 330 -20.87 -12.22 -2.12
C GLU A 330 -20.48 -13.15 -3.28
N GLU A 331 -21.41 -14.03 -3.65
CA GLU A 331 -21.21 -15.03 -4.70
C GLU A 331 -20.81 -14.37 -6.03
N GLY A 332 -19.65 -14.79 -6.57
CA GLY A 332 -19.13 -14.33 -7.86
C GLY A 332 -18.49 -12.93 -7.86
N LEU A 333 -18.53 -12.17 -6.75
CA LEU A 333 -17.99 -10.81 -6.73
C LEU A 333 -16.46 -10.78 -6.93
N LEU A 334 -15.74 -11.62 -6.19
CA LEU A 334 -14.28 -11.75 -6.33
C LEU A 334 -13.87 -12.29 -7.71
N GLU A 335 -14.61 -13.25 -8.26
CA GLU A 335 -14.32 -13.76 -9.61
C GLU A 335 -14.49 -12.68 -10.67
N LYS A 336 -15.54 -11.85 -10.57
CA LYS A 336 -15.72 -10.69 -11.44
C LYS A 336 -14.55 -9.71 -11.34
N VAL A 337 -14.08 -9.42 -10.13
CA VAL A 337 -12.89 -8.58 -9.89
C VAL A 337 -11.65 -9.19 -10.55
N LYS A 338 -11.42 -10.50 -10.39
CA LYS A 338 -10.27 -11.22 -10.97
C LYS A 338 -10.36 -11.34 -12.50
N GLU A 339 -11.56 -11.45 -13.07
CA GLU A 339 -11.78 -11.44 -14.52
C GLU A 339 -11.45 -10.08 -15.13
N GLU A 340 -12.00 -9.00 -14.58
CA GLU A 340 -11.70 -7.64 -15.02
C GLU A 340 -10.21 -7.32 -14.86
N PHE A 341 -9.61 -7.70 -13.72
CA PHE A 341 -8.18 -7.54 -13.50
C PHE A 341 -7.33 -8.22 -14.59
N ARG A 342 -7.66 -9.45 -14.96
CA ARG A 342 -6.98 -10.18 -16.05
C ARG A 342 -7.16 -9.49 -17.41
N GLU A 343 -8.28 -8.83 -17.65
CA GLU A 343 -8.49 -7.99 -18.85
C GLU A 343 -7.59 -6.75 -18.83
N VAL A 344 -7.51 -6.05 -17.71
CA VAL A 344 -6.63 -4.88 -17.53
C VAL A 344 -5.17 -5.26 -17.77
N GLN A 345 -4.69 -6.37 -17.21
CA GLN A 345 -3.33 -6.87 -17.44
C GLN A 345 -3.05 -7.17 -18.92
N ARG A 346 -4.00 -7.82 -19.62
CA ARG A 346 -3.85 -8.09 -21.06
C ARG A 346 -3.77 -6.82 -21.91
N ASN A 347 -4.37 -5.73 -21.46
CA ASN A 347 -4.43 -4.46 -22.17
C ASN A 347 -3.23 -3.54 -21.94
N GLN A 348 -2.25 -3.93 -21.09
CA GLN A 348 -1.01 -3.17 -20.86
C GLN A 348 -0.02 -3.15 -22.06
N GLY A 349 -0.40 -3.76 -23.19
CA GLY A 349 0.44 -4.04 -24.37
C GLY A 349 1.41 -2.94 -24.81
#